data_AF-A0A8J6VPE7-F1
#
_entry.id   AF-A0A8J6VPE7-F1
#
_cell.length_a   1.000
_cell.length_b   1.000
_cell.length_c   1.000
_cell.angle_alpha   90.00
_cell.angle_beta   90.00
_cell.angle_gamma   90.00
#
_symmetry.space_group_name_H-M   'P 1'
#
loop_
_entity.id
_entity.type
_entity.pdbx_description
1 polymer ?
#
loop_
_entity_poly.entity_id
_entity_poly.type
_entity_poly.pdbx_seq_one_letter_code
_entity_poly.pdbx_strand_id
1 'polypeptide(L)'
;MIPFSLPHNLSDSFAAVGWARPELYFDSSIRSGISSFAKIDTDELDNGLSQLREDLEKGIWDKEYGHLLQQKQYDVGYRFVHSPAL
;
A
#
# COMPACT_ATOMS: atom_id res chain seq x y z
N MET A 1 -10.61 20.27 -5.81
CA MET A 1 -9.90 19.04 -5.38
C MET A 1 -9.81 18.12 -6.58
N ILE A 2 -8.59 17.68 -6.92
CA ILE A 2 -8.34 16.82 -8.10
C ILE A 2 -7.84 15.46 -7.60
N PRO A 3 -8.38 14.32 -8.06
CA PRO A 3 -7.88 13.01 -7.69
C PRO A 3 -6.48 12.76 -8.23
N PHE A 4 -5.66 12.11 -7.40
CA PHE A 4 -4.39 11.53 -7.80
C PHE A 4 -4.47 10.02 -7.61
N SER A 5 -4.85 9.31 -8.67
CA SER A 5 -4.78 7.84 -8.69
C SER A 5 -3.31 7.42 -8.70
N LEU A 6 -2.93 6.55 -7.77
CA LEU A 6 -1.54 6.15 -7.61
C LEU A 6 -1.12 5.17 -8.70
N PRO A 7 -0.05 5.44 -9.45
CA PRO A 7 0.57 4.44 -10.31
C PRO A 7 1.06 3.23 -9.51
N HIS A 8 1.05 2.05 -10.12
CA HIS A 8 1.51 0.81 -9.46
C HIS A 8 3.03 0.77 -9.24
N ASN A 9 3.79 1.66 -9.89
CA ASN A 9 5.26 1.66 -9.93
C ASN A 9 5.89 2.93 -9.33
N LEU A 10 5.22 3.56 -8.37
CA LEU A 10 5.79 4.71 -7.64
C LEU A 10 7.14 4.34 -6.99
N SER A 11 8.09 5.28 -7.07
CA SER A 11 9.38 5.22 -6.39
C SER A 11 9.30 5.68 -4.94
N ASP A 12 8.42 6.64 -4.66
CA ASP A 12 8.15 7.10 -3.30
C ASP A 12 7.28 6.08 -2.56
N SER A 13 7.73 5.67 -1.38
CA SER A 13 7.22 4.51 -0.63
C SER A 13 6.43 4.93 0.60
N PHE A 14 5.43 5.78 0.40
CA PHE A 14 4.49 6.17 1.45
C PHE A 14 3.46 5.07 1.75
N ALA A 15 2.58 5.29 2.73
CA ALA A 15 1.74 4.26 3.36
C ALA A 15 0.98 3.31 2.41
N ALA A 16 0.49 3.81 1.27
CA ALA A 16 -0.29 3.02 0.31
C ALA A 16 0.53 2.49 -0.90
N VAL A 17 1.87 2.56 -0.87
CA VAL A 17 2.73 2.18 -2.02
C VAL A 17 2.55 0.72 -2.46
N GLY A 18 2.24 -0.18 -1.52
CA GLY A 18 2.07 -1.60 -1.76
C GLY A 18 0.68 -2.01 -2.28
N TRP A 19 -0.17 -1.07 -2.71
CA TRP A 19 -1.56 -1.38 -3.12
C TRP A 19 -1.66 -2.46 -4.23
N ALA A 20 -0.67 -2.54 -5.13
CA ALA A 20 -0.52 -3.60 -6.14
C ALA A 20 0.80 -4.39 -5.99
N ARG A 21 1.50 -4.20 -4.87
CA ARG A 21 2.78 -4.84 -4.55
C ARG A 21 2.83 -5.13 -3.04
N PRO A 22 1.91 -5.96 -2.51
CA PRO A 22 1.79 -6.19 -1.08
C PRO A 22 3.08 -6.70 -0.42
N GLU A 23 3.92 -7.40 -1.19
CA GLU A 23 5.22 -7.91 -0.76
C GLU A 23 6.20 -6.82 -0.30
N LEU A 24 6.03 -5.56 -0.73
CA LEU A 24 6.86 -4.44 -0.28
C LEU A 24 6.80 -4.25 1.24
N TYR A 25 5.69 -4.60 1.89
CA TYR A 25 5.56 -4.43 3.34
C TYR A 25 6.42 -5.42 4.14
N PHE A 26 6.97 -6.48 3.51
CA PHE A 26 7.94 -7.35 4.18
C PHE A 26 9.30 -6.69 4.38
N ASP A 27 9.66 -5.72 3.54
CA ASP A 27 10.90 -4.96 3.68
C ASP A 27 10.80 -4.00 4.88
N SER A 28 11.66 -4.21 5.87
CA SER A 28 11.70 -3.37 7.07
C SER A 28 12.11 -1.94 6.76
N SER A 29 12.88 -1.68 5.69
CA SER A 29 13.26 -0.33 5.27
C SER A 29 12.07 0.45 4.72
N ILE A 30 11.19 -0.21 3.96
CA ILE A 30 9.91 0.37 3.49
C ILE A 30 9.03 0.73 4.68
N ARG A 31 8.81 -0.21 5.61
CA ARG A 31 8.02 0.04 6.82
C ARG A 31 8.61 1.17 7.68
N SER A 32 9.93 1.22 7.80
CA SER A 32 10.62 2.28 8.56
C SER A 32 10.43 3.67 7.94
N GLY A 33 10.19 3.77 6.63
CA GLY A 33 9.83 5.01 5.93
C GLY A 33 8.36 5.44 6.12
N ILE A 34 7.51 4.57 6.65
CA ILE A 34 6.08 4.80 6.82
C ILE A 34 5.78 4.96 8.32
N SER A 35 5.66 6.21 8.77
CA SER A 35 5.55 6.55 10.20
C SER A 35 4.40 5.88 10.96
N SER A 36 3.32 5.48 10.27
CA SER A 36 2.23 4.72 10.89
C SER A 36 2.69 3.37 11.43
N PHE A 37 3.63 2.67 10.77
CA PHE A 37 4.15 1.39 11.27
C PHE A 37 4.89 1.54 12.59
N ALA A 38 5.54 2.68 12.84
CA ALA A 38 6.22 2.97 14.10
C ALA A 38 5.26 3.13 15.29
N LYS A 39 3.94 3.21 15.04
CA LYS A 39 2.90 3.32 16.06
C LYS A 39 2.15 2.01 16.29
N ILE A 40 2.38 1.00 15.48
CA ILE A 40 1.76 -0.33 15.60
C ILE A 40 2.55 -1.10 16.66
N ASP A 41 1.85 -1.82 17.53
CA ASP A 41 2.49 -2.73 18.47
C ASP A 41 3.24 -3.85 17.72
N THR A 42 4.37 -4.30 18.25
CA THR A 42 5.21 -5.30 17.57
C THR A 42 4.45 -6.60 17.31
N ASP A 43 3.64 -7.07 18.27
CA ASP A 43 2.90 -8.32 18.11
C ASP A 43 1.80 -8.17 17.05
N GLU A 44 1.13 -7.02 17.00
CA GLU A 44 0.13 -6.72 15.96
C GLU A 44 0.78 -6.67 14.56
N LEU A 45 1.95 -6.04 14.46
CA LEU A 45 2.70 -5.96 13.21
C LEU A 45 3.15 -7.33 12.72
N ASP A 46 3.73 -8.15 13.59
CA ASP A 46 4.21 -9.47 13.24
C ASP A 46 3.06 -10.40 12.86
N ASN A 47 1.91 -10.30 13.54
CA ASN A 47 0.69 -11.02 13.17
C ASN A 47 0.19 -10.60 11.78
N GLY A 48 0.13 -9.29 11.49
CA GLY A 48 -0.30 -8.79 10.19
C GLY A 48 0.62 -9.23 9.05
N LEU A 49 1.94 -9.19 9.25
CA LEU A 49 2.91 -9.67 8.26
C LEU A 49 2.83 -11.18 8.07
N SER A 50 2.61 -11.94 9.13
CA SER A 50 2.45 -13.40 9.04
C SER A 50 1.20 -13.78 8.27
N GLN A 51 0.07 -13.11 8.53
CA GLN A 51 -1.17 -13.33 7.78
C GLN A 51 -1.01 -12.96 6.31
N LEU A 52 -0.40 -11.80 6.02
CA LEU A 52 -0.16 -11.38 4.64
C LEU A 52 0.73 -12.39 3.89
N ARG A 53 1.76 -12.92 4.55
CA ARG A 53 2.63 -13.96 3.98
C ARG A 53 1.85 -15.22 3.66
N GLU A 54 1.06 -15.71 4.62
CA GLU A 54 0.23 -16.89 4.44
C GLU A 54 -0.77 -16.71 3.28
N ASP A 55 -1.42 -15.55 3.21
CA ASP A 55 -2.40 -15.25 2.15
C ASP A 55 -1.74 -15.20 0.76
N LEU A 56 -0.53 -14.66 0.65
CA LEU A 56 0.23 -14.63 -0.59
C LEU A 56 0.72 -16.03 -0.98
N GLU A 57 1.25 -16.80 -0.03
CA GLU A 57 1.75 -18.17 -0.26
C GLU A 57 0.62 -19.13 -0.65
N LYS A 58 -0.57 -18.97 -0.07
CA LYS A 58 -1.75 -19.80 -0.37
C LYS A 58 -2.59 -19.28 -1.54
N GLY A 59 -2.23 -18.14 -2.13
CA GLY A 59 -2.99 -17.50 -3.21
C GLY A 59 -4.36 -16.93 -2.79
N ILE A 60 -4.62 -16.80 -1.48
CA ILE A 60 -5.84 -16.18 -0.95
C ILE A 60 -5.89 -14.70 -1.36
N TRP A 61 -4.76 -14.01 -1.23
CA TRP A 61 -4.70 -12.59 -1.60
C TRP A 61 -4.99 -12.39 -3.09
N ASP A 62 -4.43 -13.23 -3.98
CA ASP A 62 -4.66 -13.14 -5.42
C ASP A 62 -6.13 -13.44 -5.78
N LYS A 63 -6.73 -14.43 -5.13
CA LYS A 63 -8.15 -14.75 -5.33
C LYS A 63 -9.07 -13.58 -4.97
N GLU A 64 -8.82 -12.91 -3.85
CA GLU A 64 -9.70 -11.83 -3.36
C GLU A 64 -9.36 -10.46 -3.99
N TYR A 65 -8.06 -10.17 -4.17
CA TYR A 65 -7.54 -8.85 -4.54
C TYR A 65 -6.72 -8.82 -5.83
N GLY A 66 -6.51 -9.94 -6.52
CA GLY A 66 -5.68 -10.03 -7.74
C GLY A 66 -6.21 -9.18 -8.91
N HIS A 67 -7.48 -8.78 -8.87
CA HIS A 67 -8.04 -7.79 -9.80
C HIS A 67 -7.34 -6.42 -9.74
N LEU A 68 -6.70 -6.08 -8.61
CA LEU A 68 -5.88 -4.87 -8.45
C LEU A 68 -4.60 -4.93 -9.29
N LEU A 69 -4.02 -6.11 -9.49
CA LEU A 69 -2.80 -6.30 -10.30
C LEU A 69 -3.03 -5.99 -11.79
N GLN A 70 -4.29 -5.98 -12.24
CA GLN A 70 -4.68 -5.63 -13.60
C GLN A 70 -4.80 -4.11 -13.80
N GLN A 71 -4.72 -3.32 -12.74
CA GLN A 71 -4.87 -1.87 -12.79
C GLN A 71 -3.51 -1.18 -12.94
N LYS A 72 -3.45 -0.16 -13.82
CA LYS A 72 -2.25 0.69 -13.92
C LYS A 72 -2.18 1.74 -12.81
N GLN A 73 -3.35 2.14 -12.29
CA GLN A 73 -3.49 3.14 -11.26
C GLN A 73 -4.71 2.84 -10.39
N TYR A 74 -4.66 3.22 -9.13
CA TYR A 74 -5.76 3.00 -8.19
C TYR A 74 -6.02 4.23 -7.34
N ASP A 75 -7.29 4.60 -7.18
CA ASP A 75 -7.68 5.72 -6.33
C ASP A 75 -7.80 5.27 -4.87
N VAL A 76 -6.76 5.57 -4.09
CA VAL A 76 -6.72 5.35 -2.63
C VAL A 76 -6.91 6.65 -1.84
N GLY A 77 -7.57 7.64 -2.43
CA GLY A 77 -8.01 8.84 -1.72
C GLY A 77 -7.02 10.02 -1.71
N TYR A 78 -5.91 9.95 -2.45
CA TYR A 78 -4.97 11.07 -2.56
C TYR A 78 -5.57 12.18 -3.43
N ARG A 79 -5.49 13.43 -2.97
CA ARG A 79 -6.12 14.58 -3.62
C ARG A 79 -5.16 15.76 -3.67
N PHE A 80 -5.12 16.45 -4.81
CA PHE A 80 -4.55 17.79 -4.90
C PHE A 80 -5.61 18.82 -4.49
N VAL A 81 -5.23 19.71 -3.58
CA VAL A 81 -5.99 20.92 -3.22
C VAL A 81 -5.20 22.10 -3.77
N HIS A 82 -5.86 22.95 -4.54
CA HIS A 82 -5.25 24.16 -5.09
C HIS A 82 -6.25 25.31 -4.99
N SER A 83 -5.75 26.54 -4.93
CA SER A 83 -6.62 27.71 -5.06
C SER A 83 -7.20 27.79 -6.47
N PRO A 84 -8.35 28.46 -6.66
CA PRO A 84 -8.77 28.88 -7.99
C PRO A 84 -7.66 29.73 -8.64
N ALA A 85 -7.49 29.62 -9.95
CA ALA A 85 -6.74 30.63 -10.69
C ALA A 85 -7.49 31.97 -10.59
N LEU A 86 -6.75 33.07 -10.44
CA LEU A 86 -7.31 34.43 -10.49
C LEU A 86 -7.90 34.74 -11.87
#